data_AF-A5ZSF3-F1
#
_entry.id   AF-A5ZSF3-F1
#
_cell.length_a   1.000
_cell.length_b   1.000
_cell.length_c   1.000
_cell.angle_alpha   90.00
_cell.angle_beta   90.00
_cell.angle_gamma   90.00
#
_symmetry.space_group_name_H-M   'P 1'
#
loop_
_entity.id
_entity.type
_entity.pdbx_description
1 polymer ?
#
loop_
_entity_poly.entity_id
_entity_poly.type
_entity_poly.pdbx_seq_one_letter_code
_entity_poly.pdbx_strand_id
1 'polypeptide(L)'
;MKEMMLVYDGNQHRYAQIAGHGFRILAEAMEKDLPYEIKCPSMLICGTKDHAGSCIRYNREWHRKMEIPLKWIEGAGHNSNTDKLEMINSLLEEFFSNIL
;
A
#
# COMPACT_ATOMS: atom_id res chain seq x y z
N MET A 1 -10.11 -8.63 -6.35
CA MET A 1 -10.77 -7.31 -6.16
C MET A 1 -12.18 -7.28 -6.74
N LYS A 2 -12.40 -7.69 -8.00
CA LYS A 2 -13.74 -7.73 -8.63
C LYS A 2 -14.83 -8.40 -7.78
N GLU A 3 -14.60 -9.63 -7.30
CA GLU A 3 -15.62 -10.36 -6.51
C GLU A 3 -15.97 -9.65 -5.19
N MET A 4 -14.99 -9.13 -4.47
CA MET A 4 -15.20 -8.34 -3.26
C MET A 4 -16.08 -7.10 -3.53
N MET A 5 -15.90 -6.47 -4.69
CA MET A 5 -16.67 -5.28 -5.07
C MET A 5 -18.13 -5.58 -5.42
N LEU A 6 -18.46 -6.82 -5.81
CA LEU A 6 -19.84 -7.22 -6.11
C LEU A 6 -20.76 -7.16 -4.88
N VAL A 7 -20.22 -7.17 -3.66
CA VAL A 7 -20.99 -6.97 -2.42
C VAL A 7 -21.74 -5.62 -2.42
N TYR A 8 -21.27 -4.65 -3.21
CA TYR A 8 -21.88 -3.33 -3.35
C TYR A 8 -22.72 -3.17 -4.62
N ASP A 9 -22.89 -4.23 -5.40
CA ASP A 9 -23.72 -4.16 -6.61
C ASP A 9 -25.18 -3.85 -6.25
N GLY A 10 -25.77 -2.88 -6.96
CA GLY A 10 -27.08 -2.31 -6.61
C GLY A 10 -27.14 -1.48 -5.32
N ASN A 11 -26.02 -1.29 -4.60
CA ASN A 11 -25.94 -0.44 -3.40
C ASN A 11 -24.70 0.46 -3.41
N GLN A 12 -24.57 1.23 -4.50
CA GLN A 12 -23.46 2.16 -4.72
C GLN A 12 -23.42 3.28 -3.67
N HIS A 13 -24.57 3.65 -3.10
CA HIS A 13 -24.62 4.64 -2.02
C HIS A 13 -23.84 4.18 -0.78
N ARG A 14 -24.00 2.92 -0.35
CA ARG A 14 -23.23 2.35 0.75
C ARG A 14 -21.73 2.35 0.44
N TYR A 15 -21.34 1.97 -0.77
CA TYR A 15 -19.95 2.02 -1.19
C TYR A 15 -19.38 3.45 -1.11
N ALA A 16 -20.10 4.43 -1.66
CA ALA A 16 -19.69 5.82 -1.65
C ALA A 16 -19.53 6.39 -0.23
N GLN A 17 -20.42 6.03 0.70
CA GLN A 17 -20.31 6.44 2.10
C GLN A 17 -19.03 5.91 2.76
N ILE A 18 -18.71 4.63 2.56
CA ILE A 18 -17.51 4.00 3.15
C ILE A 18 -16.24 4.58 2.52
N ALA A 19 -16.19 4.66 1.18
CA ALA A 19 -15.05 5.24 0.47
C ALA A 19 -14.83 6.70 0.87
N GLY A 20 -15.90 7.50 0.92
CA GLY A 20 -15.86 8.91 1.33
C GLY A 20 -15.39 9.10 2.77
N HIS A 21 -15.75 8.21 3.69
CA HIS A 21 -15.22 8.24 5.05
C HIS A 21 -13.70 8.03 5.07
N GLY A 22 -13.18 7.06 4.31
CA GLY A 22 -11.74 6.84 4.18
C GLY A 22 -11.01 8.05 3.59
N PHE A 23 -11.56 8.66 2.53
CA PHE A 23 -10.98 9.86 1.94
C PHE A 23 -10.99 11.07 2.88
N ARG A 24 -12.01 11.20 3.73
CA ARG A 24 -12.05 12.26 4.75
C ARG A 24 -10.91 12.13 5.74
N ILE A 25 -10.64 10.93 6.24
CA ILE A 25 -9.51 10.68 7.16
C ILE A 25 -8.18 11.08 6.49
N LEU A 26 -8.00 10.75 5.22
CA LEU A 26 -6.81 11.16 4.46
C LEU A 26 -6.72 12.68 4.31
N ALA A 27 -7.81 13.35 3.96
CA ALA A 27 -7.86 14.80 3.82
C ALA A 27 -7.56 15.52 5.14
N GLU A 28 -8.19 15.09 6.24
CA GLU A 28 -7.94 15.61 7.58
C GLU A 28 -6.49 15.38 8.03
N ALA A 29 -5.88 14.26 7.67
CA ALA A 29 -4.47 14.05 7.90
C ALA A 29 -3.66 15.08 7.11
N MET A 30 -3.85 15.18 5.80
CA MET A 30 -3.13 16.14 4.95
C MET A 30 -3.26 17.59 5.46
N GLU A 31 -4.45 18.01 5.93
CA GLU A 31 -4.67 19.33 6.52
C GLU A 31 -3.88 19.57 7.82
N LYS A 32 -3.64 18.53 8.62
CA LYS A 32 -2.84 18.64 9.85
C LYS A 32 -1.35 18.83 9.60
N ASP A 33 -0.87 18.53 8.39
CA ASP A 33 0.52 18.72 7.96
C ASP A 33 1.55 18.29 9.02
N LEU A 34 1.35 17.09 9.57
CA LEU A 34 2.26 16.55 10.57
C LEU A 34 3.62 16.23 9.93
N PRO A 35 4.69 16.04 10.73
CA PRO A 35 6.01 15.72 10.16
C PRO A 35 6.09 14.44 9.32
N TYR A 36 5.13 13.50 9.49
CA TYR A 36 5.06 12.18 8.82
C TYR A 36 6.39 11.40 8.78
N GLU A 37 7.22 11.60 9.80
CA GLU A 37 8.53 10.97 9.91
C GLU A 37 8.38 9.51 10.34
N ILE A 38 9.02 8.60 9.59
CA ILE A 38 9.09 7.19 9.96
C ILE A 38 10.38 6.94 10.76
N LYS A 39 10.23 6.74 12.07
CA LYS A 39 11.35 6.60 13.03
C LYS A 39 11.77 5.16 13.32
N CYS A 40 11.24 4.19 12.58
CA CYS A 40 11.50 2.77 12.78
C CYS A 40 12.02 2.13 11.49
N PRO A 41 12.72 0.98 11.61
CA PRO A 41 13.09 0.19 10.45
C PRO A 41 11.87 -0.07 9.57
N SER A 42 12.04 0.16 8.26
CA SER A 42 10.93 0.15 7.31
C SER A 42 11.37 -0.47 6.00
N MET A 43 10.41 -1.08 5.30
CA MET A 43 10.59 -1.62 3.96
C MET A 43 9.32 -1.34 3.15
N LEU A 44 9.50 -0.85 1.94
CA LEU A 44 8.45 -0.64 0.96
C LEU A 44 8.35 -1.88 0.07
N ILE A 45 7.12 -2.30 -0.24
CA ILE A 45 6.84 -3.41 -1.14
C ILE A 45 5.81 -2.94 -2.16
N CYS A 46 6.07 -3.14 -3.45
CA CYS A 46 5.14 -2.77 -4.50
C CYS A 46 5.20 -3.74 -5.68
N GLY A 47 4.04 -4.14 -6.19
CA GLY A 47 3.92 -4.94 -7.40
C GLY A 47 4.28 -4.14 -8.65
N THR A 48 5.00 -4.76 -9.58
CA THR A 48 5.38 -4.12 -10.87
C THR A 48 4.19 -3.85 -11.78
N LYS A 49 3.08 -4.56 -11.58
CA LYS A 49 1.79 -4.38 -12.29
C LYS A 49 0.74 -3.69 -11.42
N ASP A 50 1.16 -2.96 -10.39
CA ASP A 50 0.23 -2.19 -9.57
C ASP A 50 -0.30 -0.97 -10.36
N HIS A 51 -1.59 -1.00 -10.66
CA HIS A 51 -2.31 0.09 -11.33
C HIS A 51 -3.19 0.90 -10.37
N ALA A 52 -3.07 0.69 -9.06
CA ALA A 52 -3.83 1.42 -8.06
C ALA A 52 -3.25 2.84 -7.86
N GLY A 53 -3.85 3.80 -8.56
CA GLY A 53 -3.61 5.22 -8.36
C GLY A 53 -2.14 5.60 -8.47
N SER A 54 -1.55 6.06 -7.36
CA SER A 54 -0.19 6.61 -7.30
C SER A 54 0.84 5.69 -6.62
N CYS A 55 0.49 4.44 -6.29
CA CYS A 55 1.34 3.56 -5.48
C CYS A 55 2.77 3.41 -6.02
N ILE A 56 2.94 3.13 -7.33
CA ILE A 56 4.27 3.02 -7.95
C ILE A 56 5.06 4.33 -7.80
N ARG A 57 4.44 5.47 -8.10
CA ARG A 57 5.08 6.79 -8.03
C ARG A 57 5.49 7.13 -6.60
N TYR A 58 4.60 6.92 -5.64
CA TYR A 58 4.87 7.24 -4.24
C TYR A 58 5.93 6.34 -3.64
N ASN A 59 5.92 5.04 -3.89
CA ASN A 59 6.99 4.15 -3.42
C ASN A 59 8.37 4.57 -3.97
N ARG A 60 8.45 4.95 -5.25
CA ARG A 60 9.71 5.49 -5.82
C ARG A 60 10.15 6.77 -5.13
N GLU A 61 9.25 7.72 -4.92
CA GLU A 61 9.58 8.99 -4.26
C GLU A 61 9.97 8.81 -2.79
N TRP A 62 9.29 7.92 -2.08
CA TRP A 62 9.63 7.57 -0.70
C TRP A 62 11.02 6.93 -0.60
N HIS A 63 11.30 5.93 -1.44
CA HIS A 63 12.63 5.33 -1.52
C HIS A 63 13.70 6.38 -1.86
N ARG A 64 13.45 7.24 -2.85
CA ARG A 64 14.40 8.28 -3.28
C ARG A 64 14.68 9.33 -2.21
N LYS A 65 13.66 9.73 -1.44
CA LYS A 65 13.78 10.83 -0.45
C LYS A 65 14.23 10.36 0.93
N MET A 66 13.77 9.18 1.35
CA MET A 66 13.96 8.67 2.71
C MET A 66 14.89 7.44 2.76
N GLU A 67 15.39 6.98 1.61
CA GLU A 67 16.29 5.82 1.48
C GLU A 67 15.71 4.51 2.05
N ILE A 68 14.39 4.44 2.26
CA ILE A 68 13.72 3.24 2.75
C ILE A 68 13.83 2.14 1.68
N PRO A 69 14.33 0.94 2.00
CA PRO A 69 14.45 -0.17 1.05
C PRO A 69 13.13 -0.44 0.31
N LEU A 70 13.20 -0.56 -1.02
CA LEU A 70 12.04 -0.81 -1.88
C LEU A 70 12.20 -2.13 -2.63
N LYS A 71 11.26 -3.05 -2.41
CA LYS A 71 11.19 -4.34 -3.09
C LYS A 71 10.08 -4.32 -4.14
N TRP A 72 10.47 -4.54 -5.39
CA TRP A 72 9.54 -4.70 -6.51
C TRP A 72 9.17 -6.17 -6.68
N ILE A 73 7.88 -6.45 -6.71
CA ILE A 73 7.38 -7.81 -6.87
C ILE A 73 6.99 -8.02 -8.34
N GLU A 74 7.83 -8.77 -9.04
CA GLU A 74 7.68 -8.98 -10.48
C GLU A 74 6.37 -9.71 -10.81
N GLY A 75 5.60 -9.16 -11.76
CA GLY A 75 4.32 -9.69 -12.18
C GLY A 75 3.15 -9.52 -11.21
N ALA A 76 3.35 -9.00 -10.00
CA ALA A 76 2.29 -8.77 -9.01
C ALA A 76 1.61 -7.40 -9.19
N GLY A 77 0.33 -7.33 -8.83
CA GLY A 77 -0.45 -6.09 -8.77
C GLY A 77 -0.49 -5.50 -7.36
N HIS A 78 -1.56 -4.77 -7.07
CA HIS A 78 -1.75 -4.07 -5.79
C HIS A 78 -1.74 -5.04 -4.59
N ASN A 79 -2.41 -6.19 -4.74
CA ASN A 79 -2.48 -7.22 -3.70
C ASN A 79 -1.33 -8.23 -3.86
N SER A 80 -0.09 -7.73 -3.82
CA SER A 80 1.11 -8.55 -4.05
C SER A 80 1.22 -9.75 -3.10
N ASN A 81 0.67 -9.67 -1.90
CA ASN A 81 0.56 -10.76 -0.94
C ASN A 81 -0.37 -11.91 -1.40
N THR A 82 -1.38 -11.61 -2.22
CA THR A 82 -2.22 -12.64 -2.86
C THR A 82 -1.55 -13.17 -4.13
N ASP A 83 -0.93 -12.29 -4.92
CA ASP A 83 -0.36 -12.66 -6.20
C ASP A 83 0.94 -13.49 -6.07
N LYS A 84 1.73 -13.24 -5.02
CA LYS A 84 3.08 -13.82 -4.78
C LYS A 84 3.32 -14.09 -3.29
N LEU A 85 2.44 -14.87 -2.67
CA LEU A 85 2.41 -15.16 -1.24
C LEU A 85 3.78 -15.58 -0.66
N GLU A 86 4.42 -16.57 -1.26
CA GLU A 86 5.66 -17.15 -0.75
C GLU A 86 6.80 -16.13 -0.76
N MET A 87 6.91 -15.36 -1.85
CA MET A 87 7.91 -14.30 -1.99
C MET A 87 7.72 -13.20 -0.95
N ILE A 88 6.46 -12.80 -0.69
CA ILE A 88 6.14 -11.79 0.33
C ILE A 88 6.51 -12.31 1.71
N ASN A 89 6.15 -13.56 2.05
CA ASN A 89 6.47 -14.13 3.35
C ASN A 89 7.99 -14.20 3.57
N SER A 90 8.77 -14.68 2.58
CA SER A 90 10.23 -14.70 2.69
C SER A 90 10.85 -13.31 2.86
N LEU A 91 10.34 -12.29 2.15
CA LEU A 91 10.80 -10.92 2.32
C LEU A 91 10.53 -10.37 3.72
N LEU A 92 9.37 -10.71 4.30
CA LEU A 92 9.03 -10.31 5.66
C LEU A 92 9.94 -11.01 6.69
N GLU A 93 10.18 -12.32 6.53
CA GLU A 93 11.10 -13.08 7.38
C GLU A 93 12.53 -12.51 7.34
N GLU A 94 13.04 -12.20 6.14
CA GLU A 94 14.34 -11.55 5.96
C GLU A 94 14.38 -10.18 6.64
N PHE A 95 13.34 -9.37 6.45
CA PHE A 95 13.24 -8.05 7.08
C PHE A 95 13.25 -8.15 8.60
N PHE A 96 12.45 -9.04 9.19
CA PHE A 96 12.41 -9.23 10.64
C PHE A 96 13.73 -9.76 11.21
N SER A 97 14.40 -10.67 10.49
CA SER A 97 15.69 -11.23 10.89
C SER A 97 16.83 -10.20 10.91
N ASN A 98 16.67 -9.10 10.17
CA ASN A 98 17.65 -8.00 10.11
C ASN A 98 17.34 -6.86 11.09
N ILE A 99 16.24 -6.94 11.84
CA ILE A 99 15.82 -5.91 12.82
C ILE A 99 15.98 -6.41 14.25
N LEU A 100 15.82 -7.72 14.47
CA LEU A 100 16.08 -8.40 15.75
C LEU A 100 17.57 -8.67 15.95
#